data_AF-A0AB34D7X0-F1
#
_entry.id   AF-A0AB34D7X0-F1
#
_cell.length_a   1.000
_cell.length_b   1.000
_cell.length_c   1.000
_cell.angle_alpha   90.00
_cell.angle_beta   90.00
_cell.angle_gamma   90.00
#
_symmetry.space_group_name_H-M   'P 1'
#
loop_
_entity.id
_entity.type
_entity.pdbx_description
1 polymer ?
#
loop_
_entity_poly.entity_id
_entity_poly.type
_entity_poly.pdbx_seq_one_letter_code
_entity_poly.pdbx_strand_id
1 'polypeptide(L)'
;MKKIDLIPKPFFETLGERGTTYFVYGYRVAKPKLHLGEFNSLKEARQFIYKYAYKNPQWLNTDGDINEYNNKPSRHVNDNKWYKGVVEKEYKKYADFKNWKK
;
A
#
# COMPACT_ATOMS: atom_id res chain seq x y z
N MET A 1 -12.15 -18.18 1.83
CA MET A 1 -11.06 -17.34 2.35
C MET A 1 -10.82 -16.18 1.39
N LYS A 2 -10.74 -14.93 1.85
CA LYS A 2 -10.46 -13.81 0.95
C LYS A 2 -8.96 -13.81 0.65
N LYS A 3 -8.55 -13.50 -0.59
CA LYS A 3 -7.12 -13.44 -1.00
C LYS A 3 -6.27 -12.61 -0.04
N ILE A 4 -6.85 -11.56 0.55
CA ILE A 4 -6.23 -10.66 1.52
C ILE A 4 -5.85 -11.34 2.84
N ASP A 5 -6.55 -12.40 3.25
CA ASP A 5 -6.28 -13.12 4.51
C ASP A 5 -4.97 -13.93 4.42
N LEU A 6 -4.62 -14.36 3.21
CA LEU A 6 -3.41 -15.11 2.88
C LEU A 6 -2.15 -14.23 2.73
N ILE A 7 -2.31 -12.91 2.70
CA ILE A 7 -1.21 -12.00 2.46
C ILE A 7 -0.34 -11.87 3.72
N PRO A 8 1.00 -12.04 3.61
CA PRO A 8 1.93 -11.83 4.71
C PRO A 8 1.85 -10.40 5.27
N LYS A 9 1.71 -10.28 6.58
CA LYS A 9 1.64 -9.01 7.31
C LYS A 9 3.03 -8.61 7.82
N PRO A 10 3.36 -7.31 7.94
CA PRO A 10 2.50 -6.15 7.67
C PRO A 10 2.37 -5.83 6.17
N PHE A 11 1.26 -5.20 5.79
CA PHE A 11 1.06 -4.64 4.45
C PHE A 11 0.02 -3.51 4.44
N PHE A 12 0.04 -2.73 3.35
CA PHE A 12 -0.98 -1.75 3.02
C PHE A 12 -1.88 -2.25 1.90
N GLU A 13 -3.19 -2.08 2.03
CA GLU A 13 -4.14 -2.21 0.93
C GLU A 13 -4.42 -0.82 0.38
N THR A 14 -4.19 -0.64 -0.91
CA THR A 14 -4.62 0.55 -1.65
C THR A 14 -5.85 0.16 -2.45
N LEU A 15 -7.03 0.58 -1.97
CA LEU A 15 -8.33 0.31 -2.60
C LEU A 15 -8.72 1.51 -3.47
N GLY A 16 -8.91 1.29 -4.76
CA GLY A 16 -9.41 2.33 -5.66
C GLY A 16 -8.87 2.20 -7.08
N GLU A 17 -9.44 3.02 -7.96
CA GLU A 17 -9.09 3.03 -9.37
C GLU A 17 -9.04 4.45 -9.96
N ARG A 18 -8.54 4.55 -11.20
CA ARG A 18 -8.27 5.85 -11.81
C ARG A 18 -9.59 6.62 -11.95
N GLY A 19 -9.60 7.86 -11.46
CA GLY A 19 -10.81 8.69 -11.47
C GLY A 19 -11.73 8.49 -10.26
N THR A 20 -11.29 7.73 -9.25
CA THR A 20 -12.01 7.52 -7.99
C THR A 20 -11.13 7.90 -6.79
N THR A 21 -11.75 8.01 -5.61
CA THR A 21 -11.02 8.12 -4.35
C THR A 21 -10.26 6.84 -4.04
N TYR A 22 -9.01 6.98 -3.63
CA TYR A 22 -8.17 5.89 -3.15
C TYR A 22 -8.20 5.82 -1.63
N PHE A 23 -8.56 4.66 -1.09
CA PHE A 23 -8.55 4.38 0.34
C PHE A 23 -7.31 3.57 0.69
N VAL A 24 -6.61 3.96 1.75
CA VAL A 24 -5.47 3.21 2.28
C VAL A 24 -5.86 2.54 3.57
N TYR A 25 -5.63 1.23 3.64
CA TYR A 25 -5.79 0.44 4.85
C TYR A 25 -4.49 -0.25 5.24
N GLY A 26 -4.23 -0.36 6.53
CA GLY A 26 -3.11 -1.11 7.08
C GLY A 26 -3.56 -2.44 7.69
N TYR A 27 -2.81 -3.50 7.41
CA TYR A 27 -2.97 -4.82 7.99
C TYR A 27 -1.70 -5.25 8.75
N ARG A 28 -1.85 -5.60 10.03
CA ARG A 28 -0.74 -6.05 10.89
C ARG A 28 -1.14 -7.29 11.69
N VAL A 29 -0.15 -8.08 12.11
CA VAL A 29 -0.37 -9.26 12.97
C VAL A 29 -1.20 -8.87 14.19
N ALA A 30 -2.21 -9.69 14.51
CA ALA A 30 -3.10 -9.55 15.67
C ALA A 30 -3.88 -8.23 15.77
N LYS A 31 -3.96 -7.43 14.69
CA LYS A 31 -4.77 -6.20 14.65
C LYS A 31 -5.84 -6.25 13.54
N PRO A 32 -7.01 -5.64 13.77
CA PRO A 32 -8.03 -5.48 12.73
C PRO A 32 -7.52 -4.59 11.59
N LYS A 33 -8.20 -4.65 10.44
CA LYS A 33 -8.04 -3.73 9.31
C LYS A 33 -8.10 -2.29 9.82
N LEU A 34 -7.04 -1.50 9.62
CA LEU A 34 -6.95 -0.11 10.06
C LEU A 34 -7.15 0.83 8.85
N HIS A 35 -8.14 1.72 8.89
CA HIS A 35 -8.24 2.80 7.91
C HIS A 35 -7.21 3.89 8.21
N LEU A 36 -6.43 4.28 7.20
CA LEU A 36 -5.32 5.23 7.34
C LEU A 36 -5.55 6.55 6.61
N GLY A 37 -6.39 6.58 5.58
CA GLY A 37 -6.73 7.80 4.88
C GLY A 37 -7.30 7.60 3.49
N GLU A 38 -7.72 8.73 2.92
CA GLU A 38 -8.35 8.87 1.61
C GLU A 38 -7.55 9.85 0.76
N PHE A 39 -7.40 9.53 -0.53
CA PHE A 39 -6.52 10.26 -1.44
C PHE A 39 -7.16 10.40 -2.82
N ASN A 40 -6.84 11.49 -3.52
CA ASN A 40 -7.41 11.77 -4.84
C ASN A 40 -6.65 11.02 -5.95
N SER A 41 -5.51 10.42 -5.64
CA SER A 41 -4.74 9.63 -6.61
C SER A 41 -3.95 8.50 -5.97
N LEU A 42 -3.63 7.48 -6.77
CA LEU A 42 -2.72 6.39 -6.38
C LEU A 42 -1.34 6.93 -5.96
N LYS A 43 -0.88 8.01 -6.60
CA LYS A 43 0.41 8.63 -6.27
C LYS A 43 0.39 9.21 -4.86
N GLU A 44 -0.64 9.97 -4.51
CA GLU A 44 -0.81 10.55 -3.17
C GLU A 44 -0.93 9.45 -2.10
N ALA A 45 -1.71 8.40 -2.37
CA ALA A 45 -1.82 7.25 -1.49
C ALA A 45 -0.45 6.60 -1.23
N ARG A 46 0.36 6.39 -2.28
CA ARG A 46 1.71 5.82 -2.18
C ARG A 46 2.70 6.75 -1.47
N GLN A 47 2.62 8.06 -1.70
CA GLN A 47 3.39 9.07 -0.96
C GLN A 47 3.10 8.99 0.54
N PHE A 48 1.81 8.92 0.89
CA PHE A 48 1.38 8.76 2.26
C PHE A 48 1.91 7.45 2.86
N ILE A 49 1.69 6.30 2.19
CA ILE A 49 2.16 4.99 2.64
C ILE A 49 3.67 5.03 2.90
N TYR A 50 4.44 5.58 1.97
CA TYR A 50 5.88 5.72 2.10
C TYR A 50 6.28 6.50 3.36
N LYS A 51 5.75 7.72 3.52
CA LYS A 51 6.03 8.55 4.71
C LYS A 51 5.59 7.86 6.00
N TYR A 52 4.41 7.24 6.00
CA TYR A 52 3.83 6.61 7.17
C TYR A 52 4.64 5.39 7.61
N ALA A 53 5.05 4.52 6.68
CA ALA A 53 5.83 3.31 6.99
C ALA A 53 7.22 3.64 7.53
N TYR A 54 7.92 4.63 6.96
CA TYR A 54 9.24 5.04 7.48
C TYR A 54 9.18 5.78 8.82
N LYS A 55 8.07 6.45 9.14
CA LYS A 55 7.81 6.98 10.49
C LYS A 55 7.42 5.89 11.50
N ASN A 56 6.99 4.73 11.02
CA ASN A 56 6.45 3.64 11.83
C ASN A 56 7.05 2.29 11.38
N PRO A 57 8.29 1.96 11.75
CA PRO A 57 9.03 0.80 11.25
C PRO A 57 8.32 -0.56 11.39
N GLN A 58 7.37 -0.69 12.31
CA GLN A 58 6.47 -1.85 12.44
C GLN A 58 5.65 -2.19 11.18
N TRP A 59 5.61 -1.29 10.19
CA TRP A 59 4.92 -1.47 8.91
C TRP A 59 5.85 -1.90 7.78
N LEU A 60 7.16 -1.93 8.04
CA LEU A 60 8.14 -2.48 7.11
C LEU A 60 8.15 -4.01 7.21
N ASN A 61 8.45 -4.65 6.10
CA ASN A 61 8.68 -6.09 6.04
C ASN A 61 10.08 -6.44 6.58
N THR A 62 10.42 -7.73 6.57
CA THR A 62 11.72 -8.24 7.04
C THR A 62 12.93 -7.64 6.32
N ASP A 63 12.71 -7.14 5.10
CA ASP A 63 13.75 -6.60 4.23
C ASP A 63 13.84 -5.06 4.39
N GLY A 64 13.09 -4.46 5.33
CA GLY A 64 13.04 -3.02 5.55
C GLY A 64 12.27 -2.25 4.46
N ASP A 65 11.49 -2.95 3.64
CA ASP A 65 10.69 -2.39 2.54
C ASP A 65 9.19 -2.48 2.85
N ILE A 66 8.36 -1.91 1.99
CA ILE A 66 6.91 -1.82 2.14
C ILE A 66 6.25 -2.92 1.31
N ASN A 67 5.23 -3.56 1.88
CA ASN A 67 4.35 -4.44 1.14
C ASN A 67 3.03 -3.73 0.79
N GLU A 68 2.57 -3.86 -0.45
CA GLU A 68 1.32 -3.24 -0.92
C GLU A 68 0.45 -4.24 -1.70
N TYR A 69 -0.83 -4.29 -1.36
CA TYR A 69 -1.87 -4.94 -2.13
C TYR A 69 -2.72 -3.88 -2.85
N ASN A 70 -2.68 -3.87 -4.18
CA ASN A 70 -3.45 -2.94 -4.99
C ASN A 70 -4.81 -3.58 -5.34
N ASN A 71 -5.85 -3.12 -4.66
CA ASN A 71 -7.21 -3.63 -4.81
C ASN A 71 -8.02 -2.70 -5.72
N LYS A 72 -8.41 -3.19 -6.89
CA LYS A 72 -9.27 -2.47 -7.81
C LYS A 72 -10.66 -3.09 -7.84
N PRO A 73 -11.73 -2.37 -7.47
CA PRO A 73 -13.08 -2.91 -7.40
C PRO A 73 -13.56 -3.51 -8.73
N SER A 74 -13.21 -2.88 -9.85
CA SER A 74 -13.56 -3.35 -11.20
C SER A 74 -12.86 -4.64 -11.64
N ARG A 75 -11.81 -5.09 -10.92
CA ARG A 75 -11.05 -6.29 -11.27
C ARG A 75 -11.56 -7.50 -10.52
N HIS A 76 -11.44 -8.66 -11.15
CA HIS A 76 -11.58 -9.91 -10.43
C HIS A 76 -10.50 -9.99 -9.34
N VAL A 77 -10.85 -10.52 -8.16
CA VAL A 77 -9.97 -10.53 -6.97
C VAL A 77 -8.59 -11.18 -7.24
N ASN A 78 -8.56 -12.12 -8.18
CA ASN A 78 -7.33 -12.82 -8.58
C ASN A 78 -6.37 -11.92 -9.37
N ASP A 79 -6.89 -10.89 -10.06
CA ASP A 79 -6.11 -9.95 -10.90
C ASP A 79 -5.56 -8.76 -10.11
N ASN A 80 -6.01 -8.60 -8.86
CA ASN A 80 -5.43 -7.62 -7.94
C ASN A 80 -3.98 -8.00 -7.61
N LYS A 81 -3.10 -7.01 -7.75
CA LYS A 81 -1.66 -7.19 -7.65
C LYS A 81 -1.20 -7.10 -6.20
N TRP A 82 -0.47 -8.12 -5.78
CA TRP A 82 0.28 -8.14 -4.52
C TRP A 82 1.74 -7.84 -4.81
N TYR A 83 2.34 -6.95 -4.01
CA TYR A 83 3.74 -6.59 -4.13
C TYR A 83 4.45 -6.73 -2.79
N LYS A 84 5.46 -7.62 -2.76
CA LYS A 84 6.47 -7.62 -1.71
C LYS A 84 7.61 -6.68 -2.10
N GLY A 85 7.83 -5.64 -1.29
CA GLY A 85 8.85 -4.61 -1.50
C GLY A 85 8.53 -3.69 -2.69
N VAL A 86 7.75 -2.63 -2.43
CA VAL A 86 7.27 -1.72 -3.48
C VAL A 86 8.19 -0.53 -3.75
N VAL A 87 9.14 -0.22 -2.88
CA VAL A 87 9.91 1.03 -3.02
C VAL A 87 10.67 1.07 -4.35
N GLU A 88 11.49 0.05 -4.64
CA GLU A 88 12.22 -0.04 -5.91
C GLU A 88 11.28 -0.29 -7.10
N LYS A 89 10.31 -1.19 -6.91
CA LYS A 89 9.51 -1.75 -8.01
C LYS A 89 8.39 -0.82 -8.46
N GLU A 90 7.85 -0.01 -7.58
CA GLU A 90 6.63 0.77 -7.84
C GLU A 90 6.80 2.26 -7.51
N TYR A 91 7.55 2.62 -6.47
CA TYR A 91 7.60 4.01 -5.99
C TYR A 91 8.72 4.82 -6.65
N LYS A 92 9.90 4.22 -6.89
CA LYS A 92 10.99 4.90 -7.60
C LYS A 92 10.67 5.27 -9.05
N LYS A 93 9.60 4.72 -9.62
CA LYS A 93 9.10 5.08 -10.95
C LYS A 93 8.55 6.51 -11.02
N TYR A 94 8.18 7.11 -9.89
CA TYR A 94 7.70 8.50 -9.87
C TYR A 94 8.90 9.46 -9.96
N ALA A 95 8.85 10.39 -10.93
CA ALA A 95 9.93 11.34 -11.16
C ALA A 95 10.28 12.19 -9.93
N ASP A 96 9.30 12.47 -9.08
CA ASP A 96 9.44 13.26 -7.85
C ASP A 96 9.68 12.42 -6.60
N PHE A 97 9.92 11.10 -6.72
CA PHE A 97 10.11 10.20 -5.57
C PHE A 97 11.16 10.69 -4.57
N LYS A 98 12.23 11.32 -5.05
CA LYS A 98 13.29 11.90 -4.20
C LYS A 98 12.76 12.95 -3.20
N ASN A 99 11.63 13.59 -3.51
CA ASN A 99 10.99 14.57 -2.63
C ASN A 99 10.00 13.95 -1.65
N TRP A 100 9.70 12.65 -1.74
CA TRP A 100 8.71 12.01 -0.87
C TRP A 100 9.20 11.80 0.57
N LYS A 101 10.51 11.92 0.83
CA LYS A 101 11.08 11.92 2.19
C LYS A 101 11.04 13.29 2.87
N LYS A 102 10.75 14.36 2.13
CA LYS A 102 10.60 15.72 2.67
C LYS A 102 9.24 15.88 3.35
#